data_AF-Q1DGG7-F1
#
_entry.id   AF-Q1DGG7-F1
#
_cell.length_a   1.000
_cell.length_b   1.000
_cell.length_c   1.000
_cell.angle_alpha   90.00
_cell.angle_beta   90.00
_cell.angle_gamma   90.00
#
_symmetry.space_group_name_H-M   'P 1'
#
loop_
_entity.id
_entity.type
_entity.pdbx_description
1 polymer ?
#
loop_
_entity_poly.entity_id
_entity_poly.type
_entity_poly.pdbx_seq_one_letter_code
_entity_poly.pdbx_strand_id
1 'polypeptide(L)'
;MTVSNALLSVVAVLLLIGHSHGQQKETFKLCVPHQIMDACQDLMAKPDAAIQVQCIAGRDRMECLEKVKAREADFVAVDPEDMYVAYHMANQDFSVFTEFRTLEEPKAEFRYEGIILVRKSDNFRSLADLRGKKSCHTGYGRNVGYKIPITKLKSAGVFKLATDSELSPLEKELKGLSDLFGSACLVGKYSPNDEVNRLLKKRYSNLCALCERPEVCDYPDKYSGYDGAIRCLVENNGDVAFTKVIYVNKYFGLPVGGAPAKPALNPNARTEDYVYLCEDGSTRPITGPACSWAQRPWQGYMGNGDINSRFQRLQQRLQQFYQDAKNSADTDKALKMWVDRKNVLVDREVPVQPGDHLNRAQYKDVIERDGPFQNKIKLCVTSLIELNKCEVMQKAAYSRDVRPAFECVMKGKGSCVEAVRRGEADVVVLKGEDQPATSTSDLKAILFE
;
A
#
# COMPACT_ATOMS: atom_id res chain seq x y z
N MET A 1 54.85 42.87 -74.73
CA MET A 1 55.49 44.13 -74.28
C MET A 1 54.77 44.57 -73.01
N THR A 2 55.57 44.85 -71.96
CA THR A 2 55.31 45.73 -70.77
C THR A 2 54.07 45.48 -69.91
N VAL A 3 54.15 44.81 -68.73
CA VAL A 3 54.64 45.24 -67.38
C VAL A 3 53.75 46.31 -66.72
N SER A 4 53.05 46.01 -65.61
CA SER A 4 53.45 46.38 -64.23
C SER A 4 52.38 46.11 -63.14
N ASN A 5 52.88 45.99 -61.92
CA ASN A 5 52.30 45.54 -60.64
C ASN A 5 51.26 46.47 -59.99
N ALA A 6 50.42 45.91 -59.09
CA ALA A 6 50.39 46.28 -57.66
C ALA A 6 49.45 45.37 -56.84
N LEU A 7 49.97 44.83 -55.73
CA LEU A 7 49.21 44.19 -54.64
C LEU A 7 48.41 45.24 -53.85
N LEU A 8 47.22 44.88 -53.36
CA LEU A 8 46.79 45.26 -52.00
C LEU A 8 45.66 44.34 -51.49
N SER A 9 45.92 43.82 -50.29
CA SER A 9 45.16 42.83 -49.54
C SER A 9 43.75 43.29 -49.15
N VAL A 10 42.76 42.40 -49.29
CA VAL A 10 41.47 42.50 -48.57
C VAL A 10 41.25 41.21 -47.80
N VAL A 11 41.24 41.35 -46.49
CA VAL A 11 41.01 40.31 -45.48
C VAL A 11 39.58 39.77 -45.63
N ALA A 12 39.44 38.48 -45.93
CA ALA A 12 38.16 37.79 -45.87
C ALA A 12 37.78 37.52 -44.41
N VAL A 13 36.77 38.23 -43.91
CA VAL A 13 36.14 37.93 -42.61
C VAL A 13 35.28 36.69 -42.80
N LEU A 14 35.79 35.53 -42.39
CA LEU A 14 35.01 34.31 -42.19
C LEU A 14 34.11 34.50 -40.96
N LEU A 15 32.83 34.80 -41.21
CA LEU A 15 31.77 34.67 -40.22
C LEU A 15 31.62 33.17 -39.88
N LEU A 16 32.28 32.75 -38.80
CA LEU A 16 31.95 31.51 -38.10
C LEU A 16 30.56 31.66 -37.50
N ILE A 17 29.53 31.18 -38.20
CA ILE A 17 28.22 30.92 -37.60
C ILE A 17 28.40 29.70 -36.69
N GLY A 18 28.83 29.96 -35.46
CA GLY A 18 28.76 28.99 -34.38
C GLY A 18 27.30 28.60 -34.18
N HIS A 19 26.92 27.41 -34.67
CA HIS A 19 25.67 26.78 -34.27
C HIS A 19 25.81 26.42 -32.79
N SER A 20 25.33 27.29 -31.91
CA SER A 20 25.05 26.93 -30.53
C SER A 20 23.99 25.83 -30.56
N HIS A 21 24.41 24.57 -30.49
CA HIS A 21 23.56 23.49 -30.03
C HIS A 21 23.28 23.76 -28.54
N GLY A 22 22.34 24.68 -28.26
CA GLY A 22 21.71 24.74 -26.96
C GLY A 22 21.06 23.39 -26.73
N GLN A 23 21.59 22.60 -25.79
CA GLN A 23 20.97 21.33 -25.41
C GLN A 23 19.51 21.61 -25.04
N GLN A 24 18.58 21.09 -25.85
CA GLN A 24 17.16 21.23 -25.56
C GLN A 24 16.88 20.47 -24.26
N LYS A 25 16.45 21.21 -23.23
CA LYS A 25 16.17 20.66 -21.90
C LYS A 25 15.03 19.65 -21.99
N GLU A 26 15.30 18.41 -21.61
CA GLU A 26 14.30 17.34 -21.67
C GLU A 26 13.26 17.56 -20.58
N THR A 27 11.98 17.55 -20.94
CA THR A 27 10.88 17.78 -20.00
C THR A 27 10.18 16.47 -19.63
N PHE A 28 9.91 16.31 -18.34
CA PHE A 28 9.08 15.24 -17.78
C PHE A 28 7.93 15.84 -16.98
N LYS A 29 6.75 15.24 -17.06
CA LYS A 29 5.53 15.70 -16.39
C LYS A 29 5.21 14.80 -15.20
N LEU A 30 5.41 15.30 -13.99
CA LEU A 30 5.00 14.63 -12.75
C LEU A 30 3.56 14.99 -12.43
N CYS A 31 2.65 14.01 -12.40
CA CYS A 31 1.30 14.25 -11.90
C CYS A 31 1.25 14.20 -10.37
N VAL A 32 0.61 15.19 -9.78
CA VAL A 32 0.33 15.25 -8.34
C VAL A 32 -1.13 15.65 -8.07
N PRO A 33 -1.72 15.21 -6.95
CA PRO A 33 -2.99 15.77 -6.49
C PRO A 33 -2.91 17.30 -6.33
N HIS A 34 -3.95 18.01 -6.74
CA HIS A 34 -3.98 19.48 -6.73
C HIS A 34 -3.72 20.08 -5.35
N GLN A 35 -4.07 19.37 -4.26
CA GLN A 35 -3.82 19.80 -2.89
C GLN A 35 -2.32 19.89 -2.54
N ILE A 36 -1.45 19.24 -3.32
CA ILE A 36 0.02 19.26 -3.12
C ILE A 36 0.76 19.88 -4.31
N MET A 37 0.05 20.58 -5.21
CA MET A 37 0.65 21.22 -6.39
C MET A 37 1.76 22.21 -5.99
N ASP A 38 1.50 23.05 -4.98
CA ASP A 38 2.48 23.99 -4.41
C ASP A 38 3.78 23.25 -3.99
N ALA A 39 3.65 22.18 -3.20
CA ALA A 39 4.81 21.39 -2.77
C ALA A 39 5.62 20.82 -3.96
N CYS A 40 4.93 20.39 -5.02
CA CYS A 40 5.60 19.91 -6.23
C CYS A 40 6.35 21.05 -6.93
N GLN A 41 5.70 22.19 -7.13
CA GLN A 41 6.30 23.35 -7.81
C GLN A 41 7.54 23.84 -7.07
N ASP A 42 7.45 24.03 -5.76
CA ASP A 42 8.55 24.52 -4.94
C ASP A 42 9.76 23.57 -4.94
N LEU A 43 9.52 22.28 -4.70
CA LEU A 43 10.62 21.32 -4.54
C LEU A 43 11.22 20.92 -5.90
N MET A 44 10.46 20.97 -6.99
CA MET A 44 10.96 20.70 -8.34
C MET A 44 11.53 21.94 -9.04
N ALA A 45 11.33 23.15 -8.50
CA ALA A 45 11.80 24.42 -9.06
C ALA A 45 13.33 24.54 -9.14
N LYS A 46 14.08 23.79 -8.33
CA LYS A 46 15.55 23.79 -8.40
C LYS A 46 16.01 23.45 -9.83
N PRO A 47 16.69 24.38 -10.52
CA PRO A 47 17.03 24.20 -11.92
C PRO A 47 18.10 23.11 -12.07
N ASP A 48 17.79 22.13 -12.90
CA ASP A 48 18.77 21.19 -13.46
C ASP A 48 19.10 21.60 -14.90
N ALA A 49 20.35 21.44 -15.33
CA ALA A 49 20.81 21.91 -16.64
C ALA A 49 20.25 21.07 -17.79
N ALA A 50 19.94 19.79 -17.56
CA ALA A 50 19.57 18.83 -18.60
C ALA A 50 18.08 18.45 -18.55
N ILE A 51 17.46 18.45 -17.36
CA ILE A 51 16.14 17.87 -17.14
C ILE A 51 15.20 18.85 -16.44
N GLN A 52 14.03 19.08 -17.02
CA GLN A 52 12.93 19.82 -16.39
C GLN A 52 11.87 18.85 -15.92
N VAL A 53 11.38 19.03 -14.70
CA VAL A 53 10.15 18.35 -14.26
C VAL A 53 9.05 19.39 -14.09
N GLN A 54 7.97 19.21 -14.85
CA GLN A 54 6.76 20.01 -14.78
C GLN A 54 5.72 19.29 -13.92
N CYS A 55 5.10 20.01 -12.98
CA CYS A 55 4.01 19.47 -12.16
C CYS A 55 2.67 19.62 -12.89
N ILE A 56 1.91 18.52 -12.99
CA ILE A 56 0.57 18.45 -13.57
C ILE A 56 -0.43 18.12 -12.46
N ALA A 57 -1.53 18.86 -12.38
CA ALA A 57 -2.55 18.66 -11.34
C ALA A 57 -3.53 17.57 -11.78
N GLY A 58 -3.84 16.66 -10.85
CA GLY A 58 -5.05 15.83 -10.87
C GLY A 58 -5.91 16.09 -9.63
N ARG A 59 -7.19 15.72 -9.66
CA ARG A 59 -8.06 15.73 -8.47
C ARG A 59 -7.48 14.90 -7.34
N ASP A 60 -6.98 13.72 -7.68
CA ASP A 60 -6.37 12.74 -6.79
C ASP A 60 -5.44 11.82 -7.58
N ARG A 61 -4.87 10.82 -6.91
CA ARG A 61 -3.96 9.88 -7.56
C ARG A 61 -4.65 9.00 -8.61
N MET A 62 -5.96 8.72 -8.48
CA MET A 62 -6.69 7.92 -9.47
C MET A 62 -6.80 8.70 -10.78
N GLU A 63 -7.10 10.00 -10.72
CA GLU A 63 -7.04 10.83 -11.93
C GLU A 63 -5.60 10.94 -12.47
N CYS A 64 -4.59 11.01 -11.61
CA CYS A 64 -3.21 10.98 -12.09
C CYS A 64 -2.85 9.70 -12.85
N LEU A 65 -3.37 8.53 -12.47
CA LEU A 65 -3.20 7.30 -13.24
C LEU A 65 -3.80 7.44 -14.65
N GLU A 66 -5.01 8.00 -14.76
CA GLU A 66 -5.65 8.28 -16.05
C GLU A 66 -4.84 9.28 -16.87
N LYS A 67 -4.34 10.37 -16.26
CA LYS A 67 -3.49 11.37 -16.95
C LYS A 67 -2.17 10.79 -17.44
N VAL A 68 -1.53 9.92 -16.66
CA VAL A 68 -0.31 9.24 -17.08
C VAL A 68 -0.58 8.29 -18.24
N LYS A 69 -1.67 7.50 -18.16
CA LYS A 69 -2.11 6.64 -19.26
C LYS A 69 -2.45 7.43 -20.52
N ALA A 70 -3.07 8.60 -20.38
CA ALA A 70 -3.46 9.49 -21.47
C ALA A 70 -2.30 10.38 -21.99
N ARG A 71 -1.09 10.27 -21.41
CA ARG A 71 0.10 11.10 -21.74
C ARG A 71 -0.09 12.59 -21.48
N GLU A 72 -1.08 12.96 -20.69
CA GLU A 72 -1.18 14.31 -20.13
C GLU A 72 -0.10 14.54 -19.05
N ALA A 73 0.32 13.45 -18.40
CA ALA A 73 1.49 13.39 -17.54
C ALA A 73 2.38 12.19 -17.93
N ASP A 74 3.64 12.19 -17.48
CA ASP A 74 4.62 11.15 -17.80
C ASP A 74 4.72 10.11 -16.68
N PHE A 75 4.64 10.54 -15.42
CA PHE A 75 4.81 9.67 -14.26
C PHE A 75 4.11 10.19 -12.99
N VAL A 76 3.96 9.31 -12.02
CA VAL A 76 3.30 9.56 -10.73
C VAL A 76 3.89 8.66 -9.63
N ALA A 77 3.90 9.13 -8.38
CA ALA A 77 4.25 8.32 -7.22
C ALA A 77 3.07 7.41 -6.82
N VAL A 78 3.35 6.12 -6.61
CA VAL A 78 2.33 5.08 -6.43
C VAL A 78 2.62 4.13 -5.28
N ASP A 79 1.55 3.75 -4.58
CA ASP A 79 1.51 2.59 -3.69
C ASP A 79 1.29 1.30 -4.50
N PRO A 80 1.62 0.11 -3.96
CA PRO A 80 1.22 -1.16 -4.56
C PRO A 80 -0.27 -1.25 -4.91
N GLU A 81 -1.12 -0.66 -4.07
CA GLU A 81 -2.57 -0.61 -4.28
C GLU A 81 -2.98 0.28 -5.47
N ASP A 82 -2.16 1.27 -5.85
CA ASP A 82 -2.37 2.07 -7.06
C ASP A 82 -1.84 1.34 -8.31
N MET A 83 -0.71 0.65 -8.17
CA MET A 83 -0.17 -0.24 -9.21
C MET A 83 -1.18 -1.32 -9.60
N TYR A 84 -1.94 -1.84 -8.63
CA TYR A 84 -3.02 -2.79 -8.88
C TYR A 84 -4.14 -2.21 -9.74
N VAL A 85 -4.57 -0.98 -9.45
CA VAL A 85 -5.57 -0.27 -10.26
C VAL A 85 -5.01 -0.05 -11.66
N ALA A 86 -3.77 0.45 -11.77
CA ALA A 86 -3.09 0.72 -13.03
C ALA A 86 -2.98 -0.53 -13.91
N TYR A 87 -2.63 -1.68 -13.32
CA TYR A 87 -2.55 -2.97 -14.02
C TYR A 87 -3.88 -3.41 -14.63
N HIS A 88 -5.03 -3.07 -14.01
CA HIS A 88 -6.37 -3.40 -14.49
C HIS A 88 -6.98 -2.36 -15.45
N MET A 89 -6.25 -1.28 -15.77
CA MET A 89 -6.71 -0.31 -16.75
C MET A 89 -6.59 -0.89 -18.17
N ALA A 90 -7.64 -0.73 -18.98
CA ALA A 90 -7.62 -1.19 -20.36
C ALA A 90 -6.52 -0.49 -21.18
N ASN A 91 -5.78 -1.26 -21.99
CA ASN A 91 -4.71 -0.77 -22.86
C ASN A 91 -3.63 0.05 -22.13
N GLN A 92 -3.32 -0.34 -20.90
CA GLN A 92 -2.24 0.26 -20.11
C GLN A 92 -0.87 -0.29 -20.53
N ASP A 93 0.15 0.55 -20.38
CA ASP A 93 1.55 0.21 -20.65
C ASP A 93 2.48 0.82 -19.59
N PHE A 94 2.04 0.80 -18.33
CA PHE A 94 2.78 1.40 -17.23
C PHE A 94 4.06 0.62 -16.89
N SER A 95 5.06 1.35 -16.41
CA SER A 95 6.31 0.80 -15.89
C SER A 95 6.70 1.44 -14.56
N VAL A 96 6.98 0.62 -13.55
CA VAL A 96 7.64 1.04 -12.31
C VAL A 96 9.14 1.09 -12.55
N PHE A 97 9.75 2.26 -12.32
CA PHE A 97 11.16 2.50 -12.65
C PHE A 97 12.02 2.91 -11.44
N THR A 98 11.42 3.36 -10.33
CA THR A 98 12.15 3.68 -9.09
C THR A 98 11.33 3.20 -7.90
N GLU A 99 12.00 2.68 -6.87
CA GLU A 99 11.39 2.21 -5.63
C GLU A 99 11.77 3.08 -4.44
N PHE A 100 10.84 3.24 -3.49
CA PHE A 100 11.06 3.99 -2.26
C PHE A 100 11.33 2.98 -1.15
N ARG A 101 12.61 2.80 -0.81
CA ARG A 101 13.07 1.84 0.19
C ARG A 101 13.49 2.52 1.49
N THR A 102 13.67 1.77 2.56
CA THR A 102 14.20 2.32 3.81
C THR A 102 15.72 2.42 3.76
N LEU A 103 16.31 3.34 4.52
CA LEU A 103 17.76 3.39 4.74
C LEU A 103 18.28 2.14 5.47
N GLU A 104 17.43 1.48 6.26
CA GLU A 104 17.78 0.24 6.96
C GLU A 104 17.82 -0.97 5.99
N GLU A 105 16.99 -0.96 4.94
CA GLU A 105 16.80 -2.10 4.03
C GLU A 105 16.90 -1.70 2.53
N PRO A 106 17.94 -0.96 2.09
CA PRO A 106 17.99 -0.44 0.71
C PRO A 106 18.19 -1.55 -0.33
N LYS A 107 18.71 -2.72 0.09
CA LYS A 107 18.92 -3.88 -0.78
C LYS A 107 17.82 -4.93 -0.67
N ALA A 108 16.87 -4.77 0.26
CA ALA A 108 15.79 -5.73 0.40
C ALA A 108 14.88 -5.67 -0.83
N GLU A 109 14.61 -6.85 -1.40
CA GLU A 109 13.77 -6.95 -2.58
C GLU A 109 12.34 -6.45 -2.32
N PHE A 110 11.84 -6.63 -1.11
CA PHE A 110 10.47 -6.28 -0.71
C PHE A 110 10.43 -5.44 0.57
N ARG A 111 9.36 -4.67 0.72
CA ARG A 111 9.13 -3.75 1.86
C ARG A 111 8.93 -4.47 3.18
N TYR A 112 8.19 -5.58 3.14
CA TYR A 112 7.95 -6.42 4.30
C TYR A 112 7.98 -7.87 3.86
N GLU A 113 8.69 -8.68 4.63
CA GLU A 113 8.59 -10.14 4.59
C GLU A 113 7.77 -10.57 5.81
N GLY A 114 6.49 -10.91 5.58
CA GLY A 114 5.63 -11.43 6.64
C GLY A 114 6.10 -12.81 7.04
N ILE A 115 6.27 -13.04 8.34
CA ILE A 115 6.70 -14.33 8.90
C ILE A 115 5.79 -14.76 10.03
N ILE A 116 5.87 -16.05 10.35
CA ILE A 116 5.35 -16.60 11.58
C ILE A 116 6.51 -17.02 12.47
N LEU A 117 6.52 -16.50 13.69
CA LEU A 117 7.47 -16.86 14.73
C LEU A 117 6.77 -17.75 15.76
N VAL A 118 7.36 -18.90 16.06
CA VAL A 118 6.88 -19.84 17.09
C VAL A 118 8.03 -20.31 17.98
N ARG A 119 7.71 -20.87 19.13
CA ARG A 119 8.70 -21.59 19.94
C ARG A 119 9.04 -22.93 19.29
N LYS A 120 10.32 -23.27 19.32
CA LYS A 120 10.81 -24.56 18.84
C LYS A 120 10.27 -25.73 19.66
N SER A 121 10.07 -25.53 20.97
CA SER A 121 9.54 -26.54 21.90
C SER A 121 8.12 -27.01 21.55
N ASP A 122 7.33 -26.14 20.91
CA ASP A 122 5.93 -26.41 20.61
C ASP A 122 5.76 -27.39 19.42
N ASN A 123 6.87 -27.68 18.71
CA ASN A 123 7.01 -28.75 17.74
C ASN A 123 5.91 -28.82 16.66
N PHE A 124 5.56 -27.66 16.10
CA PHE A 124 4.64 -27.54 14.97
C PHE A 124 5.08 -28.45 13.82
N ARG A 125 4.17 -29.28 13.34
CA ARG A 125 4.35 -30.21 12.20
C ARG A 125 3.60 -29.75 10.96
N SER A 126 2.56 -28.95 11.15
CA SER A 126 1.75 -28.38 10.08
C SER A 126 1.11 -27.07 10.51
N LEU A 127 0.57 -26.32 9.55
CA LEU A 127 -0.23 -25.13 9.84
C LEU A 127 -1.51 -25.45 10.62
N ALA A 128 -2.01 -26.69 10.56
CA ALA A 128 -3.19 -27.10 11.30
C ALA A 128 -2.98 -27.06 12.83
N ASP A 129 -1.73 -27.14 13.29
CA ASP A 129 -1.37 -27.09 14.71
C ASP A 129 -1.54 -25.70 15.32
N LEU A 130 -1.84 -24.68 14.50
CA LEU A 130 -2.24 -23.35 14.94
C LEU A 130 -3.63 -23.32 15.60
N ARG A 131 -4.45 -24.37 15.40
CA ARG A 131 -5.79 -24.45 16.00
C ARG A 131 -5.72 -24.45 17.53
N GLY A 132 -6.50 -23.56 18.15
CA GLY A 132 -6.56 -23.40 19.59
C GLY A 132 -5.34 -22.70 20.21
N LYS A 133 -4.33 -22.34 19.41
CA LYS A 133 -3.14 -21.64 19.90
C LYS A 133 -3.43 -20.19 20.25
N LYS A 134 -2.53 -19.61 21.03
CA LYS A 134 -2.55 -18.21 21.46
C LYS A 134 -1.81 -17.32 20.46
N SER A 135 -2.51 -16.43 19.76
CA SER A 135 -1.91 -15.66 18.65
C SER A 135 -1.59 -14.20 18.98
N CYS A 136 -0.45 -13.74 18.49
CA CYS A 136 0.05 -12.39 18.70
C CYS A 136 0.10 -11.65 17.36
N HIS A 137 -0.72 -10.62 17.22
CA HIS A 137 -0.88 -9.89 15.97
C HIS A 137 -0.34 -8.47 16.09
N THR A 138 0.19 -7.93 14.99
CA THR A 138 0.57 -6.50 14.96
C THR A 138 -0.63 -5.55 15.14
N GLY A 139 -1.84 -6.04 14.84
CA GLY A 139 -3.12 -5.38 14.99
C GLY A 139 -4.00 -5.46 13.74
N TYR A 140 -5.27 -5.12 13.92
CA TYR A 140 -6.34 -5.24 12.94
C TYR A 140 -6.07 -4.42 11.67
N GLY A 141 -6.40 -4.99 10.51
CA GLY A 141 -6.23 -4.34 9.20
C GLY A 141 -4.78 -4.16 8.74
N ARG A 142 -3.78 -4.66 9.47
CA ARG A 142 -2.36 -4.56 9.09
C ARG A 142 -1.92 -5.72 8.21
N ASN A 143 -0.91 -5.50 7.37
CA ASN A 143 -0.45 -6.51 6.41
C ASN A 143 0.08 -7.80 7.08
N VAL A 144 1.27 -7.77 7.69
CA VAL A 144 1.93 -8.99 8.19
C VAL A 144 1.24 -9.61 9.40
N GLY A 145 0.53 -8.80 10.20
CA GLY A 145 -0.13 -9.27 11.42
C GLY A 145 -1.61 -9.60 11.26
N TYR A 146 -2.24 -9.36 10.10
CA TYR A 146 -3.67 -9.60 9.92
C TYR A 146 -3.99 -10.09 8.50
N LYS A 147 -3.80 -9.25 7.47
CA LYS A 147 -4.22 -9.57 6.09
C LYS A 147 -3.50 -10.80 5.53
N ILE A 148 -2.17 -10.81 5.62
CA ILE A 148 -1.33 -11.92 5.11
C ILE A 148 -1.66 -13.24 5.83
N PRO A 149 -1.67 -13.30 7.19
CA PRO A 149 -2.08 -14.50 7.91
C PRO A 149 -3.44 -15.03 7.48
N ILE A 150 -4.47 -14.17 7.38
CA ILE A 150 -5.81 -14.59 6.98
C ILE A 150 -5.78 -15.19 5.56
N THR A 151 -5.16 -14.51 4.59
CA THR A 151 -5.07 -15.01 3.20
C THR A 151 -4.41 -16.37 3.16
N LYS A 152 -3.24 -16.52 3.76
CA LYS A 152 -2.44 -17.75 3.63
C LYS A 152 -3.03 -18.91 4.43
N LEU A 153 -3.55 -18.66 5.63
CA LEU A 153 -4.25 -19.69 6.40
C LEU A 153 -5.55 -20.14 5.72
N LYS A 154 -6.24 -19.23 5.01
CA LYS A 154 -7.43 -19.56 4.20
C LYS A 154 -7.02 -20.47 3.03
N SER A 155 -6.00 -20.09 2.27
CA SER A 155 -5.50 -20.90 1.14
C SER A 155 -5.00 -22.28 1.57
N ALA A 156 -4.41 -22.39 2.76
CA ALA A 156 -3.99 -23.66 3.35
C ALA A 156 -5.16 -24.48 3.96
N GLY A 157 -6.40 -23.98 3.93
CA GLY A 157 -7.57 -24.65 4.50
C GLY A 157 -7.61 -24.73 6.03
N VAL A 158 -6.74 -23.99 6.72
CA VAL A 158 -6.67 -23.94 8.19
C VAL A 158 -7.70 -22.97 8.75
N PHE A 159 -7.78 -21.79 8.15
CA PHE A 159 -8.75 -20.74 8.46
C PHE A 159 -9.97 -20.86 7.55
N LYS A 160 -11.16 -20.69 8.11
CA LYS A 160 -12.43 -20.71 7.37
C LYS A 160 -13.23 -19.46 7.72
N LEU A 161 -13.83 -18.85 6.70
CA LEU A 161 -14.78 -17.77 6.89
C LEU A 161 -16.11 -18.34 7.37
N ALA A 162 -16.78 -17.63 8.27
CA ALA A 162 -18.11 -18.00 8.69
C ALA A 162 -19.08 -17.98 7.50
N THR A 163 -19.97 -18.98 7.43
CA THR A 163 -20.92 -19.16 6.32
C THR A 163 -22.22 -18.39 6.50
N ASP A 164 -22.45 -17.83 7.69
CA ASP A 164 -23.64 -17.03 8.03
C ASP A 164 -23.75 -15.80 7.10
N SER A 165 -24.87 -15.67 6.38
CA SER A 165 -25.11 -14.57 5.44
C SER A 165 -25.29 -13.23 6.12
N GLU A 166 -25.73 -13.23 7.39
CA GLU A 166 -26.03 -12.00 8.15
C GLU A 166 -24.76 -11.32 8.65
N LEU A 167 -23.64 -12.04 8.70
CA LEU A 167 -22.36 -11.48 9.10
C LEU A 167 -21.75 -10.69 7.93
N SER A 168 -21.35 -9.45 8.24
CA SER A 168 -20.52 -8.66 7.34
C SER A 168 -19.21 -9.41 7.01
N PRO A 169 -18.57 -9.16 5.86
CA PRO A 169 -17.29 -9.79 5.51
C PRO A 169 -16.24 -9.65 6.61
N LEU A 170 -16.16 -8.46 7.21
CA LEU A 170 -15.29 -8.15 8.33
C LEU A 170 -15.58 -9.04 9.55
N GLU A 171 -16.85 -9.17 9.92
CA GLU A 171 -17.24 -9.98 11.05
C GLU A 171 -17.00 -11.47 10.81
N LYS A 172 -17.13 -11.94 9.56
CA LYS A 172 -16.73 -13.31 9.18
C LYS A 172 -15.25 -13.56 9.42
N GLU A 173 -14.40 -12.56 9.19
CA GLU A 173 -12.96 -12.66 9.48
C GLU A 173 -12.69 -12.73 10.98
N LEU A 174 -13.29 -11.82 11.76
CA LEU A 174 -13.16 -11.82 13.21
C LEU A 174 -13.66 -13.14 13.81
N LYS A 175 -14.82 -13.63 13.36
CA LYS A 175 -15.34 -14.93 13.78
C LYS A 175 -14.39 -16.07 13.41
N GLY A 176 -13.91 -16.13 12.17
CA GLY A 176 -12.98 -17.17 11.74
C GLY A 176 -11.67 -17.18 12.55
N LEU A 177 -11.16 -15.99 12.91
CA LEU A 177 -9.97 -15.88 13.76
C LEU A 177 -10.26 -16.30 15.20
N SER A 178 -11.41 -15.88 15.72
CA SER A 178 -11.88 -16.21 17.07
C SER A 178 -12.12 -17.71 17.24
N ASP A 179 -12.62 -18.38 16.20
CA ASP A 179 -12.82 -19.83 16.17
C ASP A 179 -11.48 -20.59 16.00
N LEU A 180 -10.53 -20.01 15.25
CA LEU A 180 -9.22 -20.64 14.98
C LEU A 180 -8.30 -20.60 16.20
N PHE A 181 -8.21 -19.45 16.88
CA PHE A 181 -7.27 -19.21 17.98
C PHE A 181 -7.98 -19.22 19.33
N GLY A 182 -7.37 -19.87 20.33
CA GLY A 182 -7.95 -19.94 21.68
C GLY A 182 -8.03 -18.57 22.35
N SER A 183 -6.96 -17.77 22.20
CA SER A 183 -6.93 -16.36 22.55
C SER A 183 -5.94 -15.61 21.66
N ALA A 184 -6.06 -14.29 21.59
CA ALA A 184 -5.14 -13.47 20.82
C ALA A 184 -4.86 -12.11 21.46
N CYS A 185 -3.85 -11.42 20.95
CA CYS A 185 -3.82 -9.97 20.99
C CYS A 185 -3.97 -9.40 19.58
N LEU A 186 -5.14 -8.86 19.28
CA LEU A 186 -5.49 -8.18 18.03
C LEU A 186 -6.09 -6.80 18.33
N VAL A 187 -5.24 -5.82 18.58
CA VAL A 187 -5.69 -4.43 18.86
C VAL A 187 -6.21 -3.70 17.61
N GLY A 188 -6.83 -2.56 17.84
CA GLY A 188 -7.20 -1.57 16.81
C GLY A 188 -8.71 -1.38 16.72
N LYS A 189 -9.16 -0.48 15.83
CA LYS A 189 -10.58 -0.30 15.53
C LYS A 189 -11.06 -1.33 14.50
N TYR A 190 -11.86 -2.29 14.94
CA TYR A 190 -12.50 -3.28 14.06
C TYR A 190 -13.60 -2.66 13.21
N SER A 191 -14.18 -1.53 13.63
CA SER A 191 -15.15 -0.79 12.84
C SER A 191 -14.90 0.72 12.99
N PRO A 192 -15.14 1.53 11.93
CA PRO A 192 -15.09 2.98 12.05
C PRO A 192 -16.23 3.54 12.91
N ASN A 193 -17.35 2.81 13.02
CA ASN A 193 -18.43 3.12 13.96
C ASN A 193 -18.05 2.58 15.35
N ASP A 194 -17.99 3.47 16.35
CA ASP A 194 -17.52 3.16 17.71
C ASP A 194 -18.44 2.19 18.47
N GLU A 195 -19.76 2.27 18.27
CA GLU A 195 -20.70 1.35 18.90
C GLU A 195 -20.54 -0.07 18.35
N VAL A 196 -20.51 -0.21 17.02
CA VAL A 196 -20.27 -1.49 16.35
C VAL A 196 -18.91 -2.06 16.76
N ASN A 197 -17.86 -1.23 16.81
CA ASN A 197 -16.53 -1.63 17.24
C ASN A 197 -16.53 -2.19 18.68
N ARG A 198 -17.21 -1.51 19.60
CA ARG A 198 -17.37 -1.98 20.99
C ARG A 198 -18.13 -3.32 21.06
N LEU A 199 -19.20 -3.47 20.27
CA LEU A 199 -19.98 -4.71 20.21
C LEU A 199 -19.16 -5.88 19.66
N LEU A 200 -18.39 -5.67 18.59
CA LEU A 200 -17.51 -6.68 18.00
C LEU A 200 -16.43 -7.12 18.99
N LYS A 201 -15.75 -6.17 19.66
CA LYS A 201 -14.74 -6.49 20.70
C LYS A 201 -15.32 -7.27 21.87
N LYS A 202 -16.55 -6.93 22.29
CA LYS A 202 -17.25 -7.69 23.33
C LYS A 202 -17.60 -9.11 22.87
N ARG A 203 -18.07 -9.27 21.63
CA ARG A 203 -18.48 -10.55 21.04
C ARG A 203 -17.29 -11.49 20.80
N TYR A 204 -16.17 -10.95 20.33
CA TYR A 204 -14.94 -11.68 20.02
C TYR A 204 -13.82 -11.35 21.03
N SER A 205 -14.16 -11.34 22.32
CA SER A 205 -13.26 -10.89 23.40
C SER A 205 -11.99 -11.74 23.54
N ASN A 206 -12.02 -13.00 23.09
CA ASN A 206 -10.84 -13.85 23.05
C ASN A 206 -9.74 -13.27 22.15
N LEU A 207 -10.10 -12.48 21.12
CA LEU A 207 -9.12 -11.83 20.25
C LEU A 207 -8.32 -10.71 20.93
N CYS A 208 -8.74 -10.29 22.13
CA CYS A 208 -8.10 -9.23 22.91
C CYS A 208 -7.42 -9.76 24.18
N ALA A 209 -7.63 -11.02 24.54
CA ALA A 209 -7.30 -11.56 25.85
C ALA A 209 -5.79 -11.61 26.17
N LEU A 210 -4.90 -11.53 25.18
CA LEU A 210 -3.44 -11.47 25.37
C LEU A 210 -2.87 -10.04 25.27
N CYS A 211 -3.71 -9.04 25.02
CA CYS A 211 -3.26 -7.65 24.97
C CYS A 211 -2.91 -7.14 26.37
N GLU A 212 -2.17 -6.04 26.44
CA GLU A 212 -1.78 -5.43 27.72
C GLU A 212 -3.02 -4.98 28.50
N ARG A 213 -4.01 -4.42 27.78
CA ARG A 213 -5.31 -4.02 28.32
C ARG A 213 -6.44 -4.62 27.49
N PRO A 214 -6.85 -5.89 27.77
CA PRO A 214 -7.86 -6.59 26.99
C PRO A 214 -9.20 -5.85 26.88
N GLU A 215 -9.56 -5.06 27.88
CA GLU A 215 -10.77 -4.24 27.93
C GLU A 215 -10.73 -3.02 26.99
N VAL A 216 -9.54 -2.53 26.64
CA VAL A 216 -9.34 -1.44 25.67
C VAL A 216 -9.10 -2.02 24.28
N CYS A 217 -8.18 -2.98 24.17
CA CYS A 217 -7.80 -3.67 22.94
C CYS A 217 -7.55 -2.69 21.78
N ASP A 218 -6.81 -1.62 22.05
CA ASP A 218 -6.51 -0.56 21.09
C ASP A 218 -5.09 -0.03 21.32
N TYR A 219 -4.59 0.75 20.36
CA TYR A 219 -3.29 1.40 20.49
C TYR A 219 -3.33 2.57 21.50
N PRO A 220 -2.22 2.86 22.21
CA PRO A 220 -1.01 2.06 22.32
C PRO A 220 -1.22 0.84 23.25
N ASP A 221 -0.56 -0.27 22.91
CA ASP A 221 -0.55 -1.52 23.68
C ASP A 221 0.82 -2.19 23.54
N LYS A 222 1.42 -2.57 24.67
CA LYS A 222 2.77 -3.19 24.74
C LYS A 222 2.90 -4.42 23.83
N TYR A 223 1.83 -5.18 23.67
CA TYR A 223 1.79 -6.45 22.94
C TYR A 223 1.28 -6.32 21.50
N SER A 224 1.09 -5.09 21.03
CA SER A 224 0.75 -4.77 19.64
C SER A 224 1.94 -4.25 18.83
N GLY A 225 1.79 -4.15 17.51
CA GLY A 225 2.91 -3.73 16.66
C GLY A 225 3.85 -4.86 16.29
N TYR A 226 4.89 -4.54 15.53
CA TYR A 226 5.82 -5.55 15.03
C TYR A 226 6.67 -6.14 16.17
N ASP A 227 7.15 -5.28 17.07
CA ASP A 227 7.89 -5.64 18.27
C ASP A 227 6.97 -6.17 19.37
N GLY A 228 5.79 -5.57 19.58
CA GLY A 228 4.86 -6.05 20.60
C GLY A 228 4.28 -7.43 20.30
N ALA A 229 4.06 -7.78 19.02
CA ALA A 229 3.67 -9.14 18.67
C ALA A 229 4.75 -10.18 19.08
N ILE A 230 6.03 -9.84 18.95
CA ILE A 230 7.13 -10.70 19.43
C ILE A 230 7.12 -10.73 20.96
N ARG A 231 6.95 -9.58 21.64
CA ARG A 231 6.82 -9.52 23.11
C ARG A 231 5.64 -10.33 23.62
N CYS A 232 4.52 -10.37 22.91
CA CYS A 232 3.36 -11.18 23.27
C CYS A 232 3.70 -12.68 23.27
N LEU A 233 4.43 -13.16 22.26
CA LEU A 233 4.91 -14.55 22.19
C LEU A 233 5.92 -14.87 23.30
N VAL A 234 6.87 -13.96 23.53
CA VAL A 234 8.03 -14.20 24.40
C VAL A 234 7.72 -13.93 25.88
N GLU A 235 6.95 -12.89 26.18
CA GLU A 235 6.75 -12.34 27.53
C GLU A 235 5.33 -12.55 28.06
N ASN A 236 4.34 -12.80 27.18
CA ASN A 236 2.93 -12.89 27.57
C ASN A 236 2.26 -14.22 27.21
N ASN A 237 3.06 -15.29 27.16
CA ASN A 237 2.57 -16.67 26.98
C ASN A 237 1.71 -16.86 25.70
N GLY A 238 1.96 -16.07 24.65
CA GLY A 238 1.46 -16.38 23.30
C GLY A 238 2.18 -17.60 22.72
N ASP A 239 1.63 -18.25 21.70
CA ASP A 239 2.23 -19.44 21.05
C ASP A 239 2.76 -19.14 19.64
N VAL A 240 2.17 -18.13 19.00
CA VAL A 240 2.51 -17.74 17.63
C VAL A 240 2.49 -16.22 17.49
N ALA A 241 3.52 -15.65 16.86
CA ALA A 241 3.55 -14.24 16.51
C ALA A 241 3.62 -14.02 15.00
N PHE A 242 2.76 -13.13 14.52
CA PHE A 242 2.73 -12.66 13.14
C PHE A 242 3.43 -11.30 13.06
N THR A 243 4.61 -11.26 12.46
CA THR A 243 5.44 -10.03 12.39
C THR A 243 6.31 -10.03 11.13
N LYS A 244 7.41 -9.25 11.11
CA LYS A 244 8.38 -9.22 10.01
C LYS A 244 9.82 -9.44 10.47
N VAL A 245 10.64 -9.97 9.56
CA VAL A 245 12.03 -10.41 9.80
C VAL A 245 12.88 -9.37 10.54
N ILE A 246 12.89 -8.12 10.08
CA ILE A 246 13.71 -7.06 10.71
C ILE A 246 13.41 -6.87 12.20
N TYR A 247 12.16 -7.02 12.65
CA TYR A 247 11.84 -6.88 14.07
C TYR A 247 12.20 -8.12 14.88
N VAL A 248 12.20 -9.31 14.28
CA VAL A 248 12.79 -10.52 14.88
C VAL A 248 14.28 -10.28 15.09
N ASN A 249 14.98 -9.84 14.05
CA ASN A 249 16.41 -9.57 14.16
C ASN A 249 16.73 -8.53 15.23
N LYS A 250 15.98 -7.41 15.26
CA LYS A 250 16.14 -6.41 16.33
C LYS A 250 15.87 -7.01 17.72
N TYR A 251 14.78 -7.73 17.90
CA TYR A 251 14.38 -8.27 19.20
C TYR A 251 15.41 -9.26 19.77
N PHE A 252 15.94 -10.14 18.92
CA PHE A 252 16.90 -11.18 19.29
C PHE A 252 18.38 -10.76 19.12
N GLY A 253 18.65 -9.50 18.78
CA GLY A 253 20.01 -8.99 18.65
C GLY A 253 20.78 -9.51 17.42
N LEU A 254 20.09 -9.92 16.37
CA LEU A 254 20.68 -10.35 15.10
C LEU A 254 20.99 -9.14 14.19
N PRO A 255 21.88 -9.29 13.19
CA PRO A 255 22.15 -8.24 12.20
C PRO A 255 20.92 -7.79 11.42
N VAL A 256 20.88 -6.52 11.05
CA VAL A 256 19.77 -5.90 10.29
C VAL A 256 20.34 -5.13 9.11
N GLY A 257 20.02 -5.56 7.89
CA GLY A 257 20.58 -4.94 6.68
C GLY A 257 22.11 -4.97 6.70
N GLY A 258 22.74 -3.81 6.55
CA GLY A 258 24.20 -3.65 6.67
C GLY A 258 24.72 -3.32 8.07
N ALA A 259 23.84 -3.21 9.08
CA ALA A 259 24.22 -2.83 10.44
C ALA A 259 24.63 -4.06 11.28
N PRO A 260 25.63 -3.91 12.17
CA PRO A 260 26.07 -4.99 13.04
C PRO A 260 24.99 -5.39 14.06
N ALA A 261 25.13 -6.59 14.62
CA ALA A 261 24.33 -7.09 15.73
C ALA A 261 24.37 -6.11 16.92
N LYS A 262 23.22 -5.92 17.57
CA LYS A 262 23.06 -5.14 18.80
C LYS A 262 22.61 -6.07 19.93
N PRO A 263 22.73 -5.68 21.22
CA PRO A 263 22.18 -6.49 22.31
C PRO A 263 20.69 -6.80 22.09
N ALA A 264 20.29 -8.03 22.40
CA ALA A 264 18.89 -8.45 22.35
C ALA A 264 18.03 -7.57 23.28
N LEU A 265 16.79 -7.28 22.86
CA LEU A 265 15.85 -6.50 23.66
C LEU A 265 15.44 -7.25 24.94
N ASN A 266 15.39 -8.58 24.87
CA ASN A 266 15.18 -9.45 26.02
C ASN A 266 16.35 -10.44 26.13
N PRO A 267 17.28 -10.23 27.07
CA PRO A 267 18.46 -11.09 27.24
C PRO A 267 18.12 -12.56 27.58
N ASN A 268 16.91 -12.82 28.09
CA ASN A 268 16.46 -14.17 28.44
C ASN A 268 15.86 -14.92 27.24
N ALA A 269 15.60 -14.23 26.12
CA ALA A 269 15.03 -14.84 24.92
C ALA A 269 16.16 -15.32 23.99
N ARG A 270 16.49 -16.61 24.06
CA ARG A 270 17.58 -17.18 23.26
C ARG A 270 17.12 -17.53 21.86
N THR A 271 18.00 -17.32 20.88
CA THR A 271 17.63 -17.50 19.46
C THR A 271 17.26 -18.92 19.09
N GLU A 272 17.87 -19.91 19.75
CA GLU A 272 17.68 -21.34 19.54
C GLU A 272 16.31 -21.86 20.01
N ASP A 273 15.61 -21.09 20.84
CA ASP A 273 14.30 -21.43 21.38
C ASP A 273 13.16 -21.07 20.41
N TYR A 274 13.46 -20.35 19.32
CA TYR A 274 12.48 -19.87 18.35
C TYR A 274 12.82 -20.27 16.91
N VAL A 275 11.77 -20.46 16.11
CA VAL A 275 11.88 -20.82 14.69
C VAL A 275 10.82 -20.08 13.88
N TYR A 276 11.11 -19.88 12.60
CA TYR A 276 10.10 -19.49 11.61
C TYR A 276 9.26 -20.72 11.23
N LEU A 277 7.93 -20.57 11.19
CA LEU A 277 7.01 -21.58 10.64
C LEU A 277 6.70 -21.21 9.18
N CYS A 278 7.01 -22.12 8.25
CA CYS A 278 6.89 -21.92 6.82
C CYS A 278 5.50 -22.34 6.29
N GLU A 279 5.13 -21.89 5.09
CA GLU A 279 3.81 -22.19 4.49
C GLU A 279 3.58 -23.70 4.27
N ASP A 280 4.65 -24.45 4.01
CA ASP A 280 4.61 -25.91 3.86
C ASP A 280 4.55 -26.67 5.19
N GLY A 281 4.49 -25.96 6.32
CA GLY A 281 4.50 -26.53 7.67
C GLY A 281 5.88 -26.89 8.21
N SER A 282 6.95 -26.74 7.43
CA SER A 282 8.32 -26.89 7.91
C SER A 282 8.73 -25.73 8.82
N THR A 283 9.83 -25.90 9.54
CA THR A 283 10.39 -24.83 10.40
C THR A 283 11.83 -24.51 10.04
N ARG A 284 12.22 -23.24 10.13
CA ARG A 284 13.61 -22.77 9.92
C ARG A 284 14.13 -22.00 11.14
N PRO A 285 15.42 -22.13 11.50
CA PRO A 285 16.02 -21.31 12.57
C PRO A 285 15.92 -19.82 12.27
N ILE A 286 15.71 -18.99 13.30
CA ILE A 286 15.63 -17.52 13.10
C ILE A 286 16.96 -16.86 12.72
N THR A 287 18.07 -17.57 12.93
CA THR A 287 19.42 -17.16 12.53
C THR A 287 19.71 -17.42 11.05
N GLY A 288 18.87 -18.19 10.38
CA GLY A 288 18.96 -18.50 8.96
C GLY A 288 18.05 -17.63 8.09
N PRO A 289 17.98 -17.92 6.77
CA PRO A 289 17.05 -17.23 5.89
C PRO A 289 15.60 -17.51 6.29
N ALA A 290 14.81 -16.46 6.44
CA ALA A 290 13.39 -16.57 6.75
C ALA A 290 12.63 -17.31 5.63
N CYS A 291 11.55 -17.99 6.00
CA CYS A 291 10.55 -18.46 5.05
C CYS A 291 9.33 -17.54 5.11
N SER A 292 9.34 -16.50 4.28
CA SER A 292 8.27 -15.52 4.24
C SER A 292 7.00 -16.08 3.60
N TRP A 293 5.85 -15.75 4.17
CA TRP A 293 4.54 -16.14 3.66
C TRP A 293 4.03 -15.17 2.59
N ALA A 294 4.35 -13.89 2.72
CA ALA A 294 4.05 -12.95 1.65
C ALA A 294 4.96 -11.75 1.77
N GLN A 295 5.17 -11.14 0.62
CA GLN A 295 6.01 -9.98 0.49
C GLN A 295 5.13 -8.78 0.15
N ARG A 296 5.36 -7.64 0.79
CA ARG A 296 4.77 -6.37 0.31
C ARG A 296 5.77 -5.71 -0.62
N PRO A 297 5.43 -5.40 -1.87
CA PRO A 297 6.35 -4.67 -2.74
C PRO A 297 6.56 -3.23 -2.24
N TRP A 298 7.67 -2.63 -2.66
CA TRP A 298 7.97 -1.23 -2.36
C TRP A 298 7.04 -0.30 -3.15
N GLN A 299 6.74 0.86 -2.55
CA GLN A 299 6.20 2.03 -3.25
C GLN A 299 7.20 2.51 -4.30
N GLY A 300 6.78 3.34 -5.24
CA GLY A 300 7.71 3.83 -6.25
C GLY A 300 7.17 4.91 -7.16
N TYR A 301 8.00 5.31 -8.12
CA TYR A 301 7.55 6.07 -9.28
C TYR A 301 7.19 5.12 -10.43
N MET A 302 6.06 5.41 -11.06
CA MET A 302 5.53 4.68 -12.20
C MET A 302 5.17 5.66 -13.31
N GLY A 303 5.51 5.34 -14.56
CA GLY A 303 5.17 6.14 -15.73
C GLY A 303 4.59 5.32 -16.86
N ASN A 304 4.20 5.97 -17.95
CA ASN A 304 3.72 5.32 -19.17
C ASN A 304 4.88 4.70 -19.99
N GLY A 305 4.58 3.92 -21.03
CA GLY A 305 5.61 3.22 -21.80
C GLY A 305 6.58 4.16 -22.53
N ASP A 306 6.19 5.41 -22.79
CA ASP A 306 6.99 6.39 -23.53
C ASP A 306 8.22 6.84 -22.74
N ILE A 307 8.24 6.65 -21.41
CA ILE A 307 9.42 6.98 -20.58
C ILE A 307 10.49 5.89 -20.59
N ASN A 308 10.20 4.68 -21.07
CA ASN A 308 11.09 3.50 -20.96
C ASN A 308 12.45 3.69 -21.65
N SER A 309 12.56 4.59 -22.63
CA SER A 309 13.84 4.91 -23.31
C SER A 309 14.66 6.02 -22.62
N ARG A 310 14.05 6.75 -21.68
CA ARG A 310 14.59 7.98 -21.08
C ARG A 310 14.57 8.01 -19.54
N PHE A 311 14.07 6.96 -18.90
CA PHE A 311 13.88 6.90 -17.45
C PHE A 311 15.18 7.02 -16.64
N GLN A 312 16.33 6.57 -17.16
CA GLN A 312 17.62 6.65 -16.42
C GLN A 312 18.05 8.09 -16.15
N ARG A 313 17.79 9.00 -17.10
CA ARG A 313 18.02 10.44 -16.92
C ARG A 313 17.06 10.98 -15.85
N LEU A 314 15.78 10.61 -15.93
CA LEU A 314 14.79 10.99 -14.93
C LEU A 314 15.16 10.48 -13.52
N GLN A 315 15.64 9.25 -13.39
CA GLN A 315 16.12 8.66 -12.12
C GLN A 315 17.20 9.54 -11.49
N GLN A 316 18.21 9.97 -12.26
CA GLN A 316 19.26 10.88 -11.76
C GLN A 316 18.67 12.20 -11.22
N ARG A 317 17.74 12.81 -11.96
CA ARG A 317 17.05 14.03 -11.51
C ARG A 317 16.24 13.81 -10.23
N LEU A 318 15.56 12.66 -10.12
CA LEU A 318 14.76 12.30 -8.95
C LEU A 318 15.63 12.02 -7.73
N GLN A 319 16.79 11.37 -7.90
CA GLN A 319 17.77 11.20 -6.82
C GLN A 319 18.20 12.56 -6.25
N GLN A 320 18.58 13.49 -7.14
CA GLN A 320 18.96 14.84 -6.72
C GLN A 320 17.82 15.55 -5.99
N PHE A 321 16.62 15.54 -6.57
CA PHE A 321 15.41 16.08 -5.93
C PHE A 321 15.18 15.48 -4.54
N TYR A 322 15.29 14.16 -4.40
CA TYR A 322 14.98 13.48 -3.15
C TYR A 322 15.97 13.86 -2.04
N GLN A 323 17.26 13.99 -2.39
CA GLN A 323 18.28 14.47 -1.44
C GLN A 323 18.08 15.94 -1.09
N ASP A 324 17.78 16.78 -2.07
CA ASP A 324 17.48 18.20 -1.84
C ASP A 324 16.27 18.39 -0.92
N ALA A 325 15.19 17.64 -1.17
CA ALA A 325 13.96 17.73 -0.41
C ALA A 325 14.10 17.17 1.02
N LYS A 326 14.94 16.14 1.24
CA LYS A 326 15.28 15.66 2.60
C LYS A 326 15.88 16.76 3.48
N ASN A 327 16.70 17.59 2.85
CA ASN A 327 17.42 18.71 3.47
C ASN A 327 16.61 20.02 3.45
N SER A 328 15.38 20.00 2.90
CA SER A 328 14.48 21.15 2.94
C SER A 328 14.14 21.54 4.37
N ALA A 329 14.03 22.85 4.62
CA ALA A 329 13.48 23.38 5.86
C ALA A 329 11.98 23.07 5.98
N ASP A 330 11.27 23.02 4.85
CA ASP A 330 9.85 22.67 4.80
C ASP A 330 9.67 21.14 4.72
N THR A 331 9.71 20.51 5.90
CA THR A 331 9.53 19.07 6.03
C THR A 331 8.12 18.60 5.69
N ASP A 332 7.10 19.46 5.79
CA ASP A 332 5.72 19.10 5.46
C ASP A 332 5.52 18.96 3.95
N LYS A 333 6.03 19.92 3.16
CA LYS A 333 6.05 19.80 1.69
C LYS A 333 6.84 18.57 1.23
N ALA A 334 7.98 18.29 1.86
CA ALA A 334 8.79 17.11 1.55
C ALA A 334 8.00 15.82 1.81
N LEU A 335 7.35 15.69 2.97
CA LEU A 335 6.53 14.52 3.31
C LEU A 335 5.34 14.35 2.36
N LYS A 336 4.66 15.44 1.98
CA LYS A 336 3.57 15.43 0.98
C LYS A 336 4.03 14.89 -0.38
N MET A 337 5.27 15.17 -0.76
CA MET A 337 5.93 14.63 -1.96
C MET A 337 6.60 13.26 -1.75
N TRP A 338 6.26 12.57 -0.66
CA TRP A 338 6.74 11.24 -0.28
C TRP A 338 8.25 11.17 0.00
N VAL A 339 8.84 12.30 0.37
CA VAL A 339 10.23 12.38 0.81
C VAL A 339 10.31 12.19 2.31
N ASP A 340 10.69 10.98 2.71
CA ASP A 340 10.96 10.63 4.11
C ASP A 340 12.48 10.52 4.34
N ARG A 341 12.96 11.15 5.41
CA ARG A 341 14.38 11.11 5.84
C ARG A 341 14.86 9.69 6.15
N LYS A 342 13.96 8.77 6.51
CA LYS A 342 14.26 7.36 6.78
C LYS A 342 14.26 6.48 5.52
N ASN A 343 13.89 7.06 4.37
CA ASN A 343 13.79 6.35 3.10
C ASN A 343 14.87 6.79 2.11
N VAL A 344 15.03 6.06 1.03
CA VAL A 344 15.92 6.32 -0.10
C VAL A 344 15.26 5.88 -1.40
N LEU A 345 15.58 6.54 -2.50
CA LEU A 345 15.20 6.07 -3.83
C LEU A 345 16.18 5.00 -4.29
N VAL A 346 15.65 3.89 -4.76
CA VAL A 346 16.42 2.81 -5.39
C VAL A 346 15.97 2.69 -6.83
N ASP A 347 16.91 2.98 -7.72
CA ASP A 347 16.68 2.96 -9.16
C ASP A 347 16.70 1.53 -9.69
N ARG A 348 15.73 1.22 -10.55
CA ARG A 348 15.71 -0.06 -11.25
C ARG A 348 16.58 0.04 -12.50
N GLU A 349 17.37 -1.00 -12.74
CA GLU A 349 18.13 -1.13 -13.99
C GLU A 349 17.20 -1.37 -15.19
N VAL A 350 16.12 -2.13 -14.96
CA VAL A 350 15.08 -2.43 -15.94
C VAL A 350 13.72 -2.06 -15.34
N PRO A 351 12.92 -1.20 -16.02
CA PRO A 351 11.55 -0.92 -15.62
C PRO A 351 10.71 -2.19 -15.67
N VAL A 352 9.77 -2.32 -14.74
CA VAL A 352 8.91 -3.51 -14.64
C VAL A 352 7.45 -3.11 -14.72
N GLN A 353 6.62 -3.96 -15.33
CA GLN A 353 5.18 -3.72 -15.34
C GLN A 353 4.62 -3.80 -13.91
N PRO A 354 3.58 -3.02 -13.57
CA PRO A 354 2.97 -3.04 -12.24
C PRO A 354 2.46 -4.44 -11.85
N GLY A 355 1.90 -5.19 -12.80
CA GLY A 355 1.49 -6.58 -12.58
C GLY A 355 2.64 -7.48 -12.14
N ASP A 356 3.77 -7.43 -12.83
CA ASP A 356 4.97 -8.22 -12.49
C ASP A 356 5.59 -7.79 -11.16
N HIS A 357 5.55 -6.50 -10.84
CA HIS A 357 5.98 -5.97 -9.55
C HIS A 357 5.15 -6.52 -8.38
N LEU A 358 3.83 -6.66 -8.58
CA LEU A 358 2.92 -7.22 -7.57
C LEU A 358 3.00 -8.75 -7.49
N ASN A 359 3.08 -9.43 -8.64
CA ASN A 359 3.09 -10.89 -8.74
C ASN A 359 4.37 -11.48 -8.11
N ARG A 360 5.54 -10.86 -8.34
CA ARG A 360 6.79 -11.29 -7.72
C ARG A 360 6.74 -11.29 -6.18
N ALA A 361 5.94 -10.41 -5.60
CA ALA A 361 5.74 -10.32 -4.16
C ALA A 361 4.60 -11.21 -3.63
N GLN A 362 3.88 -11.92 -4.51
CA GLN A 362 2.62 -12.62 -4.21
C GLN A 362 1.58 -11.71 -3.51
N TYR A 363 1.64 -10.40 -3.76
CA TYR A 363 0.79 -9.42 -3.09
C TYR A 363 -0.56 -9.22 -3.80
N LYS A 364 -0.66 -9.67 -5.05
CA LYS A 364 -1.92 -9.64 -5.81
C LYS A 364 -3.04 -10.38 -5.08
N ASP A 365 -2.77 -11.59 -4.59
CA ASP A 365 -3.72 -12.40 -3.82
C ASP A 365 -4.14 -11.73 -2.49
N VAL A 366 -3.28 -10.86 -1.95
CA VAL A 366 -3.58 -10.09 -0.73
C VAL A 366 -4.53 -8.93 -1.05
N ILE A 367 -4.37 -8.27 -2.19
CA ILE A 367 -5.30 -7.22 -2.65
C ILE A 367 -6.65 -7.84 -3.08
N GLU A 368 -6.61 -9.00 -3.71
CA GLU A 368 -7.77 -9.77 -4.19
C GLU A 368 -8.37 -10.68 -3.11
N ARG A 369 -7.87 -10.56 -1.87
CA ARG A 369 -8.42 -11.22 -0.69
C ARG A 369 -9.91 -10.88 -0.61
N ASP A 370 -10.74 -11.92 -0.76
CA ASP A 370 -12.23 -11.96 -0.78
C ASP A 370 -12.93 -12.46 -2.06
N GLY A 371 -12.33 -13.33 -2.87
CA GLY A 371 -13.16 -14.29 -3.63
C GLY A 371 -13.74 -15.39 -2.72
N PRO A 372 -15.03 -15.85 -2.82
CA PRO A 372 -16.15 -15.49 -3.69
C PRO A 372 -17.43 -15.11 -2.87
N PHE A 373 -17.38 -14.12 -1.97
CA PHE A 373 -18.62 -13.62 -1.36
C PHE A 373 -19.27 -12.63 -2.33
N GLN A 374 -20.37 -13.05 -2.95
CA GLN A 374 -21.04 -12.30 -4.02
C GLN A 374 -21.81 -11.07 -3.56
N ASN A 375 -21.92 -10.82 -2.25
CA ASN A 375 -22.73 -9.73 -1.73
C ASN A 375 -21.97 -8.41 -1.94
N LYS A 376 -22.15 -7.84 -3.12
CA LYS A 376 -21.75 -6.47 -3.41
C LYS A 376 -22.87 -5.54 -2.97
N ILE A 377 -22.49 -4.41 -2.40
CA ILE A 377 -23.43 -3.31 -2.17
C ILE A 377 -23.70 -2.62 -3.51
N LYS A 378 -24.95 -2.50 -3.93
CA LYS A 378 -25.36 -1.75 -5.11
C LYS A 378 -25.67 -0.30 -4.72
N LEU A 379 -24.74 0.61 -5.01
CA LEU A 379 -24.92 2.04 -4.82
C LEU A 379 -25.64 2.63 -6.03
N CYS A 380 -26.85 3.16 -5.79
CA CYS A 380 -27.63 3.81 -6.84
C CYS A 380 -27.17 5.25 -7.09
N VAL A 381 -27.03 5.59 -8.37
CA VAL A 381 -26.63 6.91 -8.87
C VAL A 381 -27.60 7.40 -9.94
N THR A 382 -27.68 8.71 -10.14
CA THR A 382 -28.70 9.35 -10.99
C THR A 382 -28.16 10.12 -12.19
N SER A 383 -26.83 10.17 -12.37
CA SER A 383 -26.20 10.82 -13.51
C SER A 383 -24.93 10.10 -13.97
N LEU A 384 -24.50 10.38 -15.20
CA LEU A 384 -23.25 9.84 -15.74
C LEU A 384 -22.02 10.32 -14.95
N ILE A 385 -22.06 11.54 -14.42
CA ILE A 385 -20.98 12.09 -13.58
C ILE A 385 -20.88 11.30 -12.27
N GLU A 386 -22.01 11.02 -11.63
CA GLU A 386 -22.05 10.19 -10.41
C GLU A 386 -21.63 8.76 -10.68
N LEU A 387 -22.04 8.18 -11.81
CA LEU A 387 -21.62 6.84 -12.23
C LEU A 387 -20.10 6.76 -12.38
N ASN A 388 -19.49 7.68 -13.14
CA ASN A 388 -18.04 7.71 -13.32
C ASN A 388 -17.31 7.90 -11.98
N LYS A 389 -17.80 8.80 -11.11
CA LYS A 389 -17.23 8.98 -9.77
C LYS A 389 -17.33 7.71 -8.93
N CYS A 390 -18.48 7.04 -8.98
CA CYS A 390 -18.75 5.80 -8.25
C CYS A 390 -17.82 4.67 -8.72
N GLU A 391 -17.61 4.51 -10.02
CA GLU A 391 -16.73 3.45 -10.56
C GLU A 391 -15.25 3.68 -10.22
N VAL A 392 -14.78 4.93 -10.25
CA VAL A 392 -13.43 5.27 -9.77
C VAL A 392 -13.31 4.96 -8.28
N MET A 393 -14.30 5.37 -7.48
CA MET A 393 -14.34 5.10 -6.04
C MET A 393 -14.35 3.58 -5.76
N GLN A 394 -15.10 2.81 -6.55
CA GLN A 394 -15.18 1.34 -6.45
C GLN A 394 -13.80 0.71 -6.61
N LYS A 395 -13.07 1.05 -7.68
CA LYS A 395 -11.73 0.53 -7.94
C LYS A 395 -10.75 0.90 -6.83
N ALA A 396 -10.79 2.17 -6.40
CA ALA A 396 -9.90 2.68 -5.36
C ALA A 396 -10.16 2.05 -3.98
N ALA A 397 -11.43 1.83 -3.64
CA ALA A 397 -11.85 1.18 -2.40
C ALA A 397 -11.47 -0.31 -2.41
N TYR A 398 -11.73 -1.01 -3.52
CA TYR A 398 -11.39 -2.42 -3.67
C TYR A 398 -9.87 -2.67 -3.51
N SER A 399 -9.03 -1.87 -4.19
CA SER A 399 -7.57 -2.04 -4.11
C SER A 399 -6.99 -1.73 -2.72
N ARG A 400 -7.75 -1.03 -1.88
CA ARG A 400 -7.40 -0.67 -0.50
C ARG A 400 -8.05 -1.58 0.54
N ASP A 401 -8.55 -2.75 0.14
CA ASP A 401 -9.13 -3.76 1.03
C ASP A 401 -10.39 -3.25 1.76
N VAL A 402 -11.12 -2.32 1.14
CA VAL A 402 -12.47 -1.95 1.61
C VAL A 402 -13.45 -3.03 1.15
N ARG A 403 -14.21 -3.56 2.11
CA ARG A 403 -15.09 -4.71 1.94
C ARG A 403 -16.40 -4.52 2.74
N PRO A 404 -17.56 -5.03 2.26
CA PRO A 404 -17.76 -5.71 0.98
C PRO A 404 -17.45 -4.79 -0.20
N ALA A 405 -17.14 -5.40 -1.35
CA ALA A 405 -17.08 -4.63 -2.60
C ALA A 405 -18.45 -3.99 -2.85
N PHE A 406 -18.47 -2.89 -3.58
CA PHE A 406 -19.73 -2.30 -4.04
C PHE A 406 -19.71 -2.21 -5.57
N GLU A 407 -20.87 -1.97 -6.17
CA GLU A 407 -21.03 -1.69 -7.59
C GLU A 407 -22.01 -0.53 -7.78
N CYS A 408 -21.98 0.07 -8.96
CA CYS A 408 -22.71 1.29 -9.25
C CYS A 408 -23.89 0.96 -10.17
N VAL A 409 -25.10 1.35 -9.76
CA VAL A 409 -26.32 1.15 -10.55
C VAL A 409 -26.89 2.50 -10.93
N MET A 410 -26.89 2.82 -12.22
CA MET A 410 -27.47 4.07 -12.70
C MET A 410 -28.97 3.93 -12.95
N LYS A 411 -29.76 4.86 -12.41
CA LYS A 411 -31.20 4.98 -12.63
C LYS A 411 -31.57 6.39 -13.08
N GLY A 412 -32.79 6.57 -13.60
CA GLY A 412 -33.34 7.89 -13.89
C GLY A 412 -33.47 8.73 -12.62
N LYS A 413 -33.48 10.06 -12.79
CA LYS A 413 -33.66 11.00 -11.67
C LYS A 413 -34.92 10.65 -10.86
N GLY A 414 -34.81 10.65 -9.53
CA GLY A 414 -35.90 10.28 -8.61
C GLY A 414 -36.22 8.79 -8.54
N SER A 415 -35.55 7.93 -9.32
CA SER A 415 -35.86 6.49 -9.36
C SER A 415 -35.03 5.65 -8.38
N CYS A 416 -33.99 6.21 -7.75
CA CYS A 416 -33.11 5.44 -6.87
C CYS A 416 -33.79 4.98 -5.57
N VAL A 417 -34.66 5.79 -4.97
CA VAL A 417 -35.43 5.41 -3.78
C VAL A 417 -36.28 4.17 -4.06
N GLU A 418 -36.96 4.17 -5.21
CA GLU A 418 -37.79 3.04 -5.64
C GLU A 418 -36.94 1.82 -6.02
N ALA A 419 -35.78 2.03 -6.65
CA ALA A 419 -34.84 0.95 -6.93
C ALA A 419 -34.36 0.26 -5.64
N VAL A 420 -34.14 1.01 -4.56
CA VAL A 420 -33.80 0.42 -3.26
C VAL A 420 -34.98 -0.36 -2.68
N ARG A 421 -36.20 0.19 -2.73
CA ARG A 421 -37.41 -0.52 -2.26
C ARG A 421 -37.65 -1.85 -2.99
N ARG A 422 -37.32 -1.91 -4.27
CA ARG A 422 -37.49 -3.11 -5.11
C ARG A 422 -36.32 -4.10 -5.02
N GLY A 423 -35.27 -3.78 -4.26
CA GLY A 423 -34.04 -4.59 -4.19
C GLY A 423 -33.20 -4.57 -5.47
N GLU A 424 -33.43 -3.61 -6.37
CA GLU A 424 -32.62 -3.39 -7.56
C GLU A 424 -31.30 -2.66 -7.22
N ALA A 425 -31.30 -1.90 -6.12
CA ALA A 425 -30.13 -1.31 -5.48
C ALA A 425 -30.22 -1.52 -3.96
N ASP A 426 -29.12 -1.35 -3.25
CA ASP A 426 -29.07 -1.55 -1.79
C ASP A 426 -29.06 -0.22 -1.05
N VAL A 427 -28.38 0.79 -1.62
CA VAL A 427 -28.20 2.10 -0.97
C VAL A 427 -28.27 3.23 -1.99
N VAL A 428 -28.73 4.39 -1.51
CA VAL A 428 -28.75 5.67 -2.25
C VAL A 428 -28.34 6.79 -1.30
N VAL A 429 -27.57 7.75 -1.81
CA VAL A 429 -27.30 9.01 -1.09
C VAL A 429 -28.40 10.01 -1.43
N LEU A 430 -29.12 10.48 -0.41
CA LEU A 430 -30.19 11.47 -0.55
C LEU A 430 -29.78 12.76 0.14
N LYS A 431 -30.12 13.90 -0.48
CA LYS A 431 -30.08 15.18 0.22
C LYS A 431 -31.21 15.24 1.25
N GLY A 432 -31.04 16.06 2.29
CA GLY A 432 -32.06 16.20 3.34
C GLY A 432 -33.46 16.53 2.81
N GLU A 433 -33.53 17.36 1.76
CA GLU A 433 -34.77 17.73 1.06
C GLU A 433 -35.41 16.58 0.24
N ASP A 434 -34.61 15.59 -0.15
CA ASP A 434 -35.03 14.42 -0.93
C ASP A 434 -35.31 13.20 -0.04
N GLN A 435 -35.19 13.33 1.28
CA GLN A 435 -35.48 12.22 2.21
C GLN A 435 -36.98 11.94 2.22
N PRO A 436 -37.41 10.68 1.97
CA PRO A 436 -38.83 10.34 2.12
C PRO A 436 -39.25 10.54 3.58
N ALA A 437 -40.46 11.05 3.79
CA ALA A 437 -40.99 11.29 5.13
C ALA A 437 -40.92 9.98 5.95
N THR A 438 -40.25 10.04 7.10
CA THR A 438 -39.92 8.90 7.97
C THR A 438 -41.13 8.07 8.43
N SER A 439 -42.34 8.63 8.39
CA SER A 439 -43.59 7.93 8.69
C SER A 439 -44.15 7.10 7.52
N THR A 440 -43.59 7.21 6.31
CA THR A 440 -44.11 6.61 5.06
C THR A 440 -43.09 5.80 4.27
N SER A 441 -41.89 5.60 4.82
CA SER A 441 -40.78 4.98 4.11
C SER A 441 -40.26 3.76 4.86
N ASP A 442 -40.24 2.60 4.18
CA ASP A 442 -39.56 1.39 4.64
C ASP A 442 -38.02 1.49 4.56
N LEU A 443 -37.48 2.66 4.21
CA LEU A 443 -36.05 2.93 4.19
C LEU A 443 -35.60 3.50 5.53
N LYS A 444 -34.38 3.11 5.93
CA LYS A 444 -33.73 3.58 7.15
C LYS A 444 -32.44 4.31 6.77
N ALA A 445 -32.23 5.50 7.35
CA ALA A 445 -30.94 6.16 7.26
C ALA A 445 -29.86 5.31 7.97
N ILE A 446 -28.79 4.98 7.24
CA ILE A 446 -27.67 4.17 7.75
C ILE A 446 -26.44 5.01 8.10
N LEU A 447 -26.23 6.12 7.37
CA LEU A 447 -25.10 7.05 7.49
C LEU A 447 -25.59 8.46 7.09
N PHE A 448 -24.93 9.49 7.59
CA PHE A 448 -25.20 10.90 7.30
C PHE A 448 -23.87 11.68 7.21
N GLU A 449 -23.85 12.76 6.43
CA GLU A 449 -22.71 13.68 6.28
C GLU A 449 -22.70 14.76 7.37
#